data_AF-A0A2E1W1G3-F1
#
_entry.id   AF-A0A2E1W1G3-F1
#
_cell.length_a   1.000
_cell.length_b   1.000
_cell.length_c   1.000
_cell.angle_alpha   90.00
_cell.angle_beta   90.00
_cell.angle_gamma   90.00
#
_symmetry.space_group_name_H-M   'P 1'
#
loop_
_entity.id
_entity.type
_entity.pdbx_description
1 polymer ?
#
loop_
_entity_poly.entity_id
_entity_poly.type
_entity_poly.pdbx_seq_one_letter_code
_entity_poly.pdbx_strand_id
1 'polypeptide(L)'
;MADVLNRLSRELADAMAAAVGGDERVEACHERARAAGYDMKVSLEAVIGFASRPREEGLAKVGVAVEAKSLPEPDVMSSNDRRFLRSLRIATGESKEQVD
;
A
#
# COMPACT_ATOMS: atom_id res chain seq x y z
N MET A 1 -4.84 13.36 18.13
CA MET A 1 -4.97 12.33 17.07
C MET A 1 -3.62 12.05 16.42
N ALA A 2 -2.95 13.08 15.90
CA ALA A 2 -1.58 12.95 15.36
C ALA A 2 -0.59 12.36 16.38
N ASP A 3 -0.70 12.73 17.67
CA ASP A 3 0.17 12.20 18.73
C ASP A 3 0.01 10.70 18.96
N VAL A 4 -1.22 10.20 18.79
CA VAL A 4 -1.51 8.75 18.87
C VAL A 4 -0.89 8.02 17.69
N LEU A 5 -1.04 8.56 16.47
CA LEU A 5 -0.44 7.97 15.28
C LEU A 5 1.10 7.96 15.33
N ASN A 6 1.71 9.04 15.80
CA ASN A 6 3.16 9.14 15.98
C ASN A 6 3.69 8.19 17.05
N ARG A 7 2.91 7.97 18.11
CA ARG A 7 3.25 6.99 19.13
C ARG A 7 3.17 5.57 18.57
N LEU A 8 2.10 5.23 17.86
CA LEU A 8 1.92 3.91 17.25
C LEU A 8 2.97 3.64 16.17
N SER A 9 3.36 4.63 15.36
CA SER A 9 4.42 4.45 14.38
C SER A 9 5.76 4.16 15.04
N ARG A 10 6.09 4.86 16.14
CA ARG A 10 7.31 4.61 16.91
C ARG A 10 7.28 3.22 17.56
N GLU A 11 6.19 2.86 18.23
CA GLU A 11 6.05 1.54 18.86
C GLU A 11 6.20 0.41 17.82
N LEU A 12 5.65 0.58 16.62
CA LEU A 12 5.84 -0.38 15.52
C LEU A 12 7.30 -0.43 15.05
N ALA A 13 7.94 0.71 14.86
CA ALA A 13 9.34 0.78 14.45
C ALA A 13 10.27 0.09 15.47
N ASP A 14 10.05 0.33 16.77
CA ASP A 14 10.80 -0.31 17.85
C ASP A 14 10.59 -1.84 17.86
N ALA A 15 9.34 -2.30 17.66
CA ALA A 15 9.03 -3.71 17.56
C ALA A 15 9.71 -4.38 16.35
N MET A 16 9.75 -3.71 15.20
CA MET A 16 10.46 -4.21 14.02
C MET A 16 11.97 -4.28 14.24
N ALA A 17 12.56 -3.25 14.87
CA ALA A 17 13.99 -3.25 15.19
C ALA A 17 14.34 -4.40 16.15
N ALA A 18 13.53 -4.64 17.18
CA ALA A 18 13.71 -5.76 18.09
C ALA A 18 13.56 -7.12 17.40
N ALA A 19 12.56 -7.27 16.51
CA ALA A 19 12.34 -8.50 15.76
C ALA A 19 13.51 -8.83 14.83
N VAL A 20 14.06 -7.82 14.13
CA VAL A 20 15.20 -8.00 13.22
C VAL A 20 16.50 -8.24 13.98
N GLY A 21 16.74 -7.51 15.08
CA GLY A 21 17.97 -7.64 15.88
C GLY A 21 18.08 -8.96 16.65
N GLY A 22 16.99 -9.71 16.82
CA GLY A 22 16.98 -11.04 17.45
C GLY A 22 16.78 -12.19 16.47
N ASP A 23 16.67 -11.95 15.16
CA ASP A 23 16.40 -13.01 14.19
C ASP A 23 17.69 -13.76 13.82
N GLU A 24 17.73 -15.06 14.14
CA GLU A 24 18.89 -15.92 13.88
C GLU A 24 19.32 -15.96 12.41
N ARG A 25 18.39 -15.72 11.46
CA ARG A 25 18.71 -15.72 10.03
C ARG A 25 19.47 -14.46 9.63
N VAL A 26 19.21 -13.34 10.31
CA VAL A 26 19.93 -12.07 10.10
C VAL A 26 21.36 -12.22 10.61
N GLU A 27 21.53 -12.75 11.82
CA GLU A 27 22.85 -13.04 12.40
C GLU A 27 23.66 -14.03 11.55
N ALA A 28 23.04 -15.12 11.10
CA ALA A 28 23.69 -16.08 10.20
C ALA A 28 24.08 -15.46 8.85
N CYS A 29 23.36 -14.43 8.38
CA CYS A 29 23.77 -13.67 7.21
C CYS A 29 24.97 -12.75 7.50
N HIS A 30 24.95 -12.10 8.67
CA HIS A 30 26.03 -11.23 9.12
C HIS A 30 27.35 -11.98 9.25
N GLU A 31 27.33 -13.14 9.89
CA GLU A 31 28.51 -14.00 10.05
C GLU A 31 29.03 -14.54 8.70
N ARG A 32 28.15 -14.87 7.76
CA ARG A 32 28.57 -15.24 6.39
C ARG A 32 29.20 -14.07 5.65
N ALA A 33 28.67 -12.85 5.79
CA ALA A 33 29.26 -11.66 5.20
C ALA A 33 30.65 -11.38 5.79
N ARG A 34 30.78 -11.48 7.12
CA ARG A 34 32.06 -11.36 7.83
C ARG A 34 33.07 -12.42 7.39
N ALA A 35 32.66 -13.68 7.27
CA ALA A 35 33.52 -14.77 6.80
C ALA A 35 34.01 -14.56 5.35
N ALA A 36 33.21 -13.87 4.54
CA ALA A 36 33.59 -13.45 3.19
C ALA A 36 34.42 -12.16 3.15
N GLY A 37 34.76 -11.56 4.30
CA GLY A 37 35.58 -10.36 4.41
C GLY A 37 34.82 -9.04 4.27
N TYR A 38 33.49 -9.05 4.35
CA TYR A 38 32.65 -7.86 4.29
C TYR A 38 32.20 -7.41 5.68
N ASP A 39 32.15 -6.09 5.88
CA ASP A 39 31.43 -5.48 7.01
C ASP A 39 30.01 -5.15 6.58
N MET A 40 29.01 -5.68 7.30
CA MET A 40 27.60 -5.59 6.91
C MET A 40 26.85 -4.68 7.87
N LYS A 41 26.07 -3.73 7.32
CA LYS A 41 25.13 -2.90 8.07
C LYS A 41 23.73 -3.03 7.49
N VAL A 42 22.74 -3.27 8.35
CA VAL A 42 21.32 -3.36 7.97
C VAL A 42 20.60 -2.10 8.44
N SER A 43 19.93 -1.42 7.52
CA SER A 43 19.04 -0.29 7.80
C SER A 43 17.66 -0.62 7.25
N LEU A 44 16.62 -0.39 8.04
CA LEU A 44 15.23 -0.63 7.64
C LEU A 44 14.51 0.71 7.45
N GLU A 45 14.09 1.00 6.22
CA GLU A 45 13.19 2.12 5.92
C GLU A 45 11.78 1.60 5.66
N ALA A 46 10.82 2.04 6.45
CA ALA A 46 9.42 1.66 6.32
C ALA A 46 8.51 2.90 6.40
N VAL A 47 7.50 2.95 5.54
CA VAL A 47 6.45 3.99 5.58
C VAL A 47 5.25 3.43 6.32
N ILE A 48 4.87 4.06 7.44
CA ILE A 48 3.75 3.61 8.29
C ILE A 48 2.54 4.52 8.04
N GLY A 49 1.52 3.99 7.37
CA GLY A 49 0.27 4.70 7.09
C GLY A 49 -0.87 4.21 7.98
N PHE A 50 -1.62 5.14 8.56
CA PHE A 50 -2.83 4.83 9.33
C PHE A 50 -4.06 5.40 8.63
N ALA A 51 -5.05 4.55 8.34
CA ALA A 51 -6.34 4.95 7.82
C ALA A 51 -7.41 4.86 8.91
N SER A 52 -8.21 5.92 9.06
CA SER A 52 -9.38 5.88 9.94
C SER A 52 -10.44 4.94 9.35
N ARG A 53 -10.93 3.99 10.15
CA ARG A 53 -12.11 3.22 9.79
C ARG A 53 -13.35 4.11 9.94
N PRO A 54 -14.31 4.09 9.00
CA PRO A 54 -15.59 4.75 9.22
C PRO A 54 -16.22 4.14 10.46
N ARG A 55 -16.57 5.00 11.42
CA ARG A 55 -17.24 4.61 12.65
C ARG A 55 -18.69 4.33 12.26
N GLU A 56 -19.09 3.06 12.19
CA GLU A 56 -20.51 2.71 12.18
C GLU A 56 -21.11 3.03 13.56
N GLU A 57 -21.44 4.31 13.79
CA GLU A 57 -22.37 4.67 14.85
C GLU A 57 -23.76 4.20 14.42
N GLY A 58 -24.15 3.01 14.89
CA GLY A 58 -25.52 2.58 15.10
C GLY A 58 -26.49 2.79 13.94
N LEU A 59 -26.61 1.80 13.06
CA LEU A 59 -27.80 1.59 12.23
C LEU A 59 -29.01 1.31 13.13
N ALA A 60 -29.61 2.37 13.68
CA ALA A 60 -31.00 2.34 14.08
C ALA A 60 -31.82 2.05 12.81
N LYS A 61 -32.43 0.86 12.78
CA LYS A 61 -33.34 0.45 11.72
C LYS A 61 -34.54 1.40 11.71
N VAL A 62 -34.50 2.43 10.88
CA VAL A 62 -35.69 3.09 10.34
C VAL A 62 -35.71 2.74 8.87
N GLY A 63 -36.62 1.84 8.52
CA GLY A 63 -36.83 1.46 7.13
C GLY A 63 -37.33 2.67 6.34
N VAL A 64 -36.58 3.04 5.31
CA VAL A 64 -37.09 3.70 4.12
C VAL A 64 -36.48 2.96 2.94
N ALA A 65 -37.33 2.27 2.19
CA ALA A 65 -37.00 1.75 0.88
C ALA A 65 -36.86 2.90 -0.12
N VAL A 66 -36.19 2.62 -1.25
CA VAL A 66 -35.96 3.47 -2.45
C VAL A 66 -34.68 4.33 -2.32
N GLU A 67 -33.63 4.21 -3.14
CA GLU A 67 -33.40 3.58 -4.44
C GLU A 67 -31.90 3.18 -4.48
N ALA A 68 -31.57 2.01 -5.04
CA ALA A 68 -30.19 1.61 -5.25
C ALA A 68 -29.55 2.54 -6.30
N LYS A 69 -28.86 3.59 -5.83
CA LYS A 69 -27.97 4.35 -6.70
C LYS A 69 -26.78 3.43 -7.01
N SER A 70 -26.73 3.00 -8.26
CA SER A 70 -25.70 2.18 -8.86
C SER A 70 -24.32 2.56 -8.32
N LEU A 71 -23.56 1.56 -7.86
CA LEU A 71 -22.13 1.75 -7.63
C LEU A 71 -21.52 2.41 -8.87
N PRO A 72 -20.67 3.44 -8.74
CA PRO A 72 -19.93 3.91 -9.90
C PRO A 72 -19.13 2.71 -10.43
N GLU A 73 -19.42 2.33 -11.67
CA GLU A 73 -18.66 1.31 -12.39
C GLU A 73 -17.17 1.65 -12.33
N PRO A 74 -16.27 0.66 -12.33
CA PRO A 74 -14.83 0.91 -12.28
C PRO A 74 -14.45 1.92 -13.35
N ASP A 75 -13.88 3.03 -12.87
CA ASP A 75 -13.52 4.24 -13.59
C ASP A 75 -12.81 3.91 -14.91
N VAL A 76 -13.52 4.16 -16.01
CA VAL A 76 -13.01 4.01 -17.38
C VAL A 76 -11.92 5.05 -17.59
N MET A 77 -10.68 4.59 -17.78
CA MET A 77 -9.47 5.40 -18.06
C MET A 77 -9.75 6.81 -18.58
N SER A 78 -9.33 7.82 -17.80
CA SER A 78 -9.56 9.22 -18.12
C SER A 78 -8.78 9.65 -19.38
N SER A 79 -9.19 10.78 -19.97
CA SER A 79 -8.48 11.37 -21.13
C SER A 79 -7.00 11.68 -20.83
N ASN A 80 -6.67 11.99 -19.57
CA ASN A 80 -5.29 12.20 -19.15
C ASN A 80 -4.51 10.89 -19.11
N ASP A 81 -5.12 9.81 -18.63
CA ASP A 81 -4.49 8.48 -18.58
C ASP A 81 -4.14 7.99 -19.98
N ARG A 82 -5.02 8.22 -20.96
CA ARG A 82 -4.74 7.88 -22.38
C ARG A 82 -3.57 8.66 -22.95
N ARG A 83 -3.44 9.96 -22.62
CA ARG A 83 -2.31 10.79 -23.07
C ARG A 83 -1.00 10.35 -22.41
N PHE A 84 -1.05 10.01 -21.13
CA PHE A 84 0.09 9.52 -20.37
C PHE A 84 0.59 8.17 -20.90
N LEU A 85 -0.31 7.22 -21.16
CA LEU A 85 0.08 5.91 -21.71
C LEU A 85 0.61 6.03 -23.14
N ARG A 86 0.09 6.98 -23.94
CA ARG A 86 0.61 7.30 -25.27
C ARG A 86 2.03 7.88 -25.22
N SER A 87 2.35 8.74 -24.24
CA SER A 87 3.72 9.28 -24.10
C SER A 87 4.72 8.18 -23.71
N LEU A 88 4.26 7.17 -22.97
CA LEU A 88 5.04 5.99 -22.60
C LEU A 88 5.09 4.90 -23.68
N ARG A 89 4.45 5.11 -24.84
CA ARG A 89 4.30 4.09 -25.91
C ARG A 89 3.67 2.78 -25.44
N ILE A 90 2.85 2.83 -24.40
CA ILE A 90 2.10 1.68 -23.91
C ILE A 90 0.88 1.51 -24.81
N ALA A 91 0.72 0.32 -25.41
CA ALA A 91 -0.44 0.01 -26.24
C ALA A 91 -1.70 -0.04 -25.35
N THR A 92 -2.51 1.01 -25.42
CA THR A 92 -3.89 0.99 -24.93
C THR A 92 -4.72 0.35 -26.03
N GLY A 93 -5.22 -0.88 -25.81
CA GLY A 93 -6.01 -1.62 -26.80
C GLY A 93 -7.31 -0.90 -27.15
N GLU A 94 -7.26 0.04 -28.09
CA GLU A 94 -8.42 0.47 -28.87
C GLU A 94 -8.54 -0.55 -30.00
N SER A 95 -9.40 -1.55 -29.81
CA SER A 95 -9.78 -2.49 -30.85
C SER A 95 -10.29 -1.70 -32.06
N LYS A 96 -9.46 -1.58 -33.09
CA LYS A 96 -9.93 -1.31 -34.44
C LYS A 96 -10.67 -2.57 -34.91
N GLU A 97 -11.98 -2.60 -34.72
CA GLU A 97 -12.90 -3.38 -35.56
C GLU A 97 -13.33 -2.41 -36.68
N GLN A 98 -12.61 -2.40 -37.81
CA GLN A 98 -12.86 -3.19 -39.02
C GLN A 98 -14.17 -2.74 -39.71
N VAL A 99 -14.07 -1.84 -40.69
CA VAL A 99 -14.35 -2.10 -42.12
C VAL A 99 -15.79 -2.59 -42.35
N ASP A 100 -16.69 -1.67 -42.67
CA ASP A 100 -17.35 -1.61 -43.98
C ASP A 100 -17.58 -0.13 -44.36
#